data_AF-A0A957L7Z1-F1
#
_entry.id   AF-A0A957L7Z1-F1
#
_cell.length_a   1.000
_cell.length_b   1.000
_cell.length_c   1.000
_cell.angle_alpha   90.00
_cell.angle_beta   90.00
_cell.angle_gamma   90.00
#
_symmetry.space_group_name_H-M   'P 1'
#
loop_
_entity.id
_entity.type
_entity.pdbx_description
1 polymer ?
#
loop_
_entity_poly.entity_id
_entity_poly.type
_entity_poly.pdbx_seq_one_letter_code
_entity_poly.pdbx_strand_id
1 'polypeptide(L)'
;QAEQQIGLLLSRAPAGQQTRLHQLADRFNLSPFELDVLLVVMAPAFDLRYERLYGYLLDDATRKRPSVNLVLDLLCNPDPQRLLMLPYFQAEAPLFKLGFIEMVNEPGMVTPPLLNRALVPDPALVSWLLGQYVPHQALQPHVTLMDSRDGSADYLVAAPQLAALATTQEEEPLLAFHGADLEAQRAAARLLAQQIEAPLLHIRLDRLGESNRELAQSLRLALRDARLLGALPLLTGWDSCLQKGAAPADLLQQLCDFPGMAILSGAQKWQARDIPRERALIWLDFEMPDYAQRRRLWSHYLAEAPAGLALDKLAGQFLLSTGQIRDVARTARDYATRFGRPLDDDDLFIAAREHSSPKLGDLARKITPRYTWSDLVLPRDPVAILQEIVNTVLGRPRVLEEWGAGKKLAYSGVTV
;
A
#
# COMPACT_ATOMS: atom_id res chain seq x y z
N GLN A 1 24.22 26.15 31.10
CA GLN A 1 24.88 24.96 30.50
C GLN A 1 24.01 24.32 29.41
N ALA A 2 22.73 24.02 29.64
CA ALA A 2 21.84 23.46 28.62
C ALA A 2 21.67 24.37 27.39
N GLU A 3 21.42 25.67 27.58
CA GLU A 3 21.31 26.64 26.48
C GLU A 3 22.60 26.75 25.63
N GLN A 4 23.77 26.63 26.26
CA GLN A 4 25.06 26.62 25.56
C GLN A 4 25.26 25.31 24.76
N GLN A 5 24.82 24.17 25.28
CA GLN A 5 24.83 22.90 24.54
C GLN A 5 23.83 22.88 23.38
N ILE A 6 22.64 23.48 23.57
CA ILE A 6 21.66 23.68 22.50
C ILE A 6 22.24 24.59 21.40
N GLY A 7 22.88 25.71 21.78
CA GLY A 7 23.58 26.58 20.82
C GLY A 7 24.69 25.87 20.05
N LEU A 8 25.46 25.00 20.71
CA LEU A 8 26.49 24.17 20.08
C LEU A 8 25.91 23.11 19.13
N LEU A 9 24.79 22.47 19.48
CA LEU A 9 24.11 21.50 18.63
C LEU A 9 23.47 22.17 17.41
N LEU A 10 22.83 23.33 17.60
CA LEU A 10 22.28 24.15 16.51
C LEU A 10 23.37 24.65 15.56
N SER A 11 24.57 24.98 16.07
CA SER A 11 25.71 25.37 15.24
C SER A 11 26.33 24.23 14.41
N ARG A 12 26.06 22.97 14.79
CA ARG A 12 26.50 21.76 14.09
C ARG A 12 25.44 21.22 13.12
N ALA A 13 24.21 21.68 13.19
CA ALA A 13 23.19 21.37 12.20
C ALA A 13 23.63 21.99 10.87
N PRO A 14 23.68 21.22 9.77
CA PRO A 14 24.05 21.76 8.46
C PRO A 14 23.11 22.92 8.13
N ALA A 15 23.69 24.09 7.85
CA ALA A 15 22.94 25.30 7.55
C ALA A 15 21.95 25.03 6.40
N GLY A 16 20.65 25.18 6.69
CA GLY A 16 19.58 24.99 5.71
C GLY A 16 18.80 23.67 5.77
N GLN A 17 19.17 22.69 6.62
CA GLN A 17 18.33 21.49 6.81
C GLN A 17 17.41 21.65 8.04
N GLN A 18 16.11 21.62 7.79
CA GLN A 18 15.08 21.60 8.82
C GLN A 18 15.17 20.30 9.63
N THR A 19 15.19 20.38 10.97
CA THR A 19 15.26 19.17 11.82
C THR A 19 13.98 18.35 11.72
N ARG A 20 14.05 17.03 11.94
CA ARG A 20 12.87 16.14 11.94
C ARG A 20 11.80 16.57 12.95
N LEU A 21 12.21 17.18 14.06
CA LEU A 21 11.27 17.74 15.03
C LEU A 21 10.46 18.92 14.46
N HIS A 22 11.11 19.84 13.73
CA HIS A 22 10.39 20.92 13.05
C HIS A 22 9.51 20.38 11.92
N GLN A 23 10.00 19.40 11.16
CA GLN A 23 9.20 18.73 10.13
C GLN A 23 7.96 18.05 10.72
N LEU A 24 8.07 17.43 11.91
CA LEU A 24 6.93 16.84 12.62
C LEU A 24 5.89 17.91 12.99
N ALA A 25 6.33 19.02 13.58
CA ALA A 25 5.45 20.11 13.98
C ALA A 25 4.71 20.71 12.78
N ASP A 26 5.43 21.03 11.70
CA ASP A 26 4.85 21.60 10.49
C ASP A 26 3.90 20.62 9.81
N ARG A 27 4.35 19.38 9.60
CA ARG A 27 3.57 18.38 8.87
C ARG A 27 2.27 18.10 9.57
N PHE A 28 2.22 18.08 10.89
CA PHE A 28 1.01 17.74 11.67
C PHE A 28 0.29 18.97 12.24
N ASN A 29 0.78 20.18 11.95
CA ASN A 29 0.28 21.43 12.50
C ASN A 29 0.17 21.38 14.04
N LEU A 30 1.20 20.84 14.69
CA LEU A 30 1.23 20.73 16.15
C LEU A 30 1.42 22.10 16.76
N SER A 31 0.59 22.43 17.75
CA SER A 31 0.79 23.61 18.57
C SER A 31 2.11 23.54 19.36
N PRO A 32 2.69 24.68 19.77
CA PRO A 32 3.87 24.68 20.63
C PRO A 32 3.70 23.83 21.90
N PHE A 33 2.51 23.89 22.52
CA PHE A 33 2.20 23.10 23.70
C PHE A 33 2.22 21.59 23.41
N GLU A 34 1.63 21.14 22.30
CA GLU A 34 1.64 19.72 21.91
C GLU A 34 3.06 19.21 21.65
N LEU A 35 3.90 20.05 21.02
CA LEU A 35 5.30 19.72 20.79
C LEU A 35 6.07 19.60 22.10
N ASP A 36 5.85 20.51 23.05
CA ASP A 36 6.46 20.47 24.38
C ASP A 36 6.02 19.23 25.17
N VAL A 37 4.72 18.88 25.13
CA VAL A 37 4.19 17.64 25.71
C VAL A 37 4.92 16.43 25.13
N LEU A 38 5.06 16.36 23.81
CA LEU A 38 5.75 15.27 23.12
C LEU A 38 7.22 15.18 23.55
N LEU A 39 7.92 16.30 23.68
CA LEU A 39 9.32 16.35 24.13
C LEU A 39 9.49 15.81 25.55
N VAL A 40 8.61 16.21 26.48
CA VAL A 40 8.62 15.68 27.86
C VAL A 40 8.38 14.18 27.86
N VAL A 41 7.43 13.68 27.06
CA VAL A 41 7.10 12.25 26.98
C VAL A 41 8.23 11.44 26.33
N MET A 42 8.91 11.98 25.32
CA MET A 42 10.01 11.29 24.63
C MET A 42 11.37 11.39 25.33
N ALA A 43 11.57 12.32 26.27
CA ALA A 43 12.88 12.54 26.88
C ALA A 43 13.57 11.26 27.41
N PRO A 44 12.87 10.33 28.11
CA PRO A 44 13.47 9.08 28.57
C PRO A 44 13.93 8.14 27.45
N ALA A 45 13.31 8.23 26.27
CA ALA A 45 13.67 7.43 25.11
C ALA A 45 14.99 7.89 24.46
N PHE A 46 15.40 9.14 24.70
CA PHE A 46 16.66 9.70 24.22
C PHE A 46 17.76 9.71 25.29
N ASP A 47 17.39 9.82 26.58
CA ASP A 47 18.34 9.86 27.68
C ASP A 47 17.72 9.38 29.00
N LEU A 48 18.25 8.26 29.53
CA LEU A 48 17.76 7.63 30.76
C LEU A 48 17.90 8.50 32.01
N ARG A 49 18.67 9.61 31.97
CA ARG A 49 18.71 10.58 33.08
C ARG A 49 17.32 11.15 33.38
N TYR A 50 16.46 11.29 32.37
CA TYR A 50 15.09 11.78 32.56
C TYR A 50 14.22 10.78 33.33
N GLU A 51 14.46 9.46 33.24
CA GLU A 51 13.74 8.49 34.10
C GLU A 51 13.99 8.79 35.59
N ARG A 52 15.24 9.11 35.95
CA ARG A 52 15.63 9.43 37.32
C ARG A 52 15.05 10.78 37.78
N LEU A 53 15.03 11.77 36.89
CA LEU A 53 14.43 13.08 37.17
C LEU A 53 12.92 12.97 37.37
N TYR A 54 12.22 12.18 36.56
CA TYR A 54 10.79 11.97 36.72
C TYR A 54 10.46 11.24 38.01
N GLY A 55 11.21 10.20 38.38
CA GLY A 55 11.02 9.53 39.65
C GLY A 55 11.25 10.46 40.86
N TYR A 56 12.22 11.38 40.77
CA TYR A 56 12.45 12.40 41.79
C TYR A 56 11.30 13.42 41.86
N LEU A 57 10.84 13.95 40.73
CA LEU A 57 9.74 14.93 40.68
C LEU A 57 8.40 14.35 41.12
N LEU A 58 8.19 13.05 40.90
CA LEU A 58 7.00 12.31 41.31
C LEU A 58 7.08 11.78 42.75
N ASP A 59 8.20 11.99 43.45
CA ASP A 59 8.53 11.42 44.76
C ASP A 59 8.37 9.88 44.81
N ASP A 60 8.69 9.22 43.69
CA ASP A 60 8.53 7.79 43.49
C ASP A 60 9.58 7.27 42.49
N ALA A 61 10.67 6.70 43.00
CA ALA A 61 11.76 6.19 42.18
C ALA A 61 11.36 5.01 41.26
N THR A 62 10.19 4.39 41.47
CA THR A 62 9.68 3.33 40.59
C THR A 62 9.05 3.89 39.32
N ARG A 63 8.65 5.18 39.32
CA ARG A 63 8.04 5.84 38.18
C ARG A 63 9.08 6.47 37.27
N LYS A 64 9.17 5.91 36.07
CA LYS A 64 10.16 6.30 35.06
C LYS A 64 9.58 7.15 33.93
N ARG A 65 8.27 7.35 33.95
CA ARG A 65 7.49 7.98 32.89
C ARG A 65 6.76 9.21 33.42
N PRO A 66 6.59 10.25 32.61
CA PRO A 66 5.83 11.40 33.05
C PRO A 66 4.34 11.05 33.13
N SER A 67 3.69 11.53 34.18
CA SER A 67 2.23 11.51 34.26
C SER A 67 1.63 12.76 33.61
N VAL A 68 0.34 12.75 33.30
CA VAL A 68 -0.38 13.95 32.85
C VAL A 68 -0.16 15.11 33.83
N ASN A 69 -0.22 14.85 35.13
CA ASN A 69 0.03 15.88 36.15
C ASN A 69 1.44 16.46 36.06
N LEU A 70 2.45 15.61 35.90
CA LEU A 70 3.84 16.08 35.78
C LEU A 70 4.04 16.96 34.55
N VAL A 71 3.44 16.60 33.42
CA VAL A 71 3.51 17.42 32.20
C VAL A 71 2.89 18.80 32.44
N LEU A 72 1.73 18.87 33.10
CA LEU A 72 1.11 20.15 33.46
C LEU A 72 1.97 20.95 34.45
N ASP A 73 2.58 20.29 35.44
CA ASP A 73 3.48 20.94 36.41
C ASP A 73 4.74 21.53 35.76
N LEU A 74 5.24 20.89 34.70
CA LEU A 74 6.43 21.33 33.98
C LEU A 74 6.16 22.43 32.94
N LEU A 75 5.02 22.37 32.26
CA LEU A 75 4.72 23.24 31.12
C LEU A 75 3.78 24.41 31.46
N CYS A 76 3.09 24.37 32.59
CA CYS A 76 2.13 25.39 32.99
C CYS A 76 2.53 26.06 34.31
N ASN A 77 1.98 27.26 34.53
CA ASN A 77 2.09 27.91 35.83
C ASN A 77 1.32 27.10 36.91
N PRO A 78 1.75 27.15 38.18
CA PRO A 78 1.15 26.42 39.29
C PRO A 78 -0.15 27.10 39.76
N ASP A 79 -1.10 27.29 38.86
CA ASP A 79 -2.41 27.86 39.12
C ASP A 79 -3.54 26.97 38.56
N PRO A 80 -4.80 27.18 38.97
CA PRO A 80 -5.92 26.35 38.52
C PRO A 80 -6.19 26.40 37.00
N GLN A 81 -5.69 27.41 36.28
CA GLN A 81 -5.88 27.54 34.83
C GLN A 81 -5.15 26.46 34.05
N ARG A 82 -4.12 25.82 34.64
CA ARG A 82 -3.46 24.65 34.02
C ARG A 82 -4.44 23.52 33.67
N LEU A 83 -5.55 23.40 34.41
CA LEU A 83 -6.56 22.36 34.16
C LEU A 83 -7.33 22.62 32.85
N LEU A 84 -7.27 23.83 32.30
CA LEU A 84 -7.79 24.14 30.97
C LEU A 84 -7.00 23.44 29.85
N MET A 85 -5.82 22.90 30.15
CA MET A 85 -5.00 22.13 29.22
C MET A 85 -5.35 20.63 29.19
N LEU A 86 -6.24 20.15 30.08
CA LEU A 86 -6.70 18.76 30.09
C LEU A 86 -7.31 18.25 28.76
N PRO A 87 -7.98 19.08 27.93
CA PRO A 87 -8.46 18.64 26.61
C PRO A 87 -7.37 18.07 25.70
N TYR A 88 -6.11 18.50 25.82
CA TYR A 88 -4.98 17.96 25.06
C TYR A 88 -4.62 16.51 25.43
N PHE A 89 -5.16 16.00 26.54
CA PHE A 89 -4.95 14.65 27.05
C PHE A 89 -6.18 13.75 26.88
N GLN A 90 -7.12 14.11 26.00
CA GLN A 90 -8.25 13.26 25.65
C GLN A 90 -7.92 12.34 24.48
N ALA A 91 -8.69 11.25 24.33
CA ALA A 91 -8.46 10.26 23.26
C ALA A 91 -8.58 10.87 21.84
N GLU A 92 -9.39 11.91 21.67
CA GLU A 92 -9.58 12.62 20.39
C GLU A 92 -8.57 13.74 20.15
N ALA A 93 -7.72 14.07 21.15
CA ALA A 93 -6.70 15.10 20.97
C ALA A 93 -5.62 14.63 19.97
N PRO A 94 -5.00 15.53 19.18
CA PRO A 94 -4.13 15.16 18.07
C PRO A 94 -3.03 14.14 18.43
N LEU A 95 -2.32 14.34 19.56
CA LEU A 95 -1.24 13.44 19.99
C LEU A 95 -1.71 12.01 20.27
N PHE A 96 -2.93 11.83 20.75
CA PHE A 96 -3.51 10.50 21.05
C PHE A 96 -4.25 9.93 19.85
N LYS A 97 -5.02 10.76 19.14
CA LYS A 97 -5.75 10.37 17.93
C LYS A 97 -4.78 9.86 16.87
N LEU A 98 -3.64 10.52 16.70
CA LEU A 98 -2.55 10.10 15.80
C LEU A 98 -1.63 9.03 16.43
N GLY A 99 -1.85 8.64 17.68
CA GLY A 99 -1.03 7.62 18.34
C GLY A 99 0.44 8.00 18.47
N PHE A 100 0.78 9.28 18.60
CA PHE A 100 2.13 9.70 18.96
C PHE A 100 2.43 9.44 20.43
N ILE A 101 1.40 9.49 21.27
CA ILE A 101 1.45 9.20 22.70
C ILE A 101 0.33 8.24 23.05
N GLU A 102 0.64 7.30 23.95
CA GLU A 102 -0.32 6.40 24.56
C GLU A 102 -0.40 6.63 26.07
N MET A 103 -1.59 6.41 26.64
CA MET A 103 -1.76 6.34 28.09
C MET A 103 -1.63 4.91 28.56
N VAL A 104 -0.75 4.71 29.54
CA VAL A 104 -0.56 3.42 30.18
C VAL A 104 -0.87 3.52 31.66
N ASN A 105 -1.41 2.44 32.21
CA ASN A 105 -1.56 2.29 33.65
C ASN A 105 -0.24 1.77 34.21
N GLU A 106 0.22 2.37 35.30
CA GLU A 106 1.34 1.82 36.06
C GLU A 106 0.95 0.47 36.70
N PRO A 107 1.89 -0.47 36.84
CA PRO A 107 1.64 -1.77 37.44
C PRO A 107 1.00 -1.64 38.83
N GLY A 108 -0.14 -2.32 39.05
CA GLY A 108 -0.85 -2.32 40.33
C GLY A 108 -1.99 -1.29 40.45
N MET A 109 -2.18 -0.40 39.48
CA MET A 109 -3.37 0.47 39.42
C MET A 109 -4.33 0.05 38.30
N VAL A 110 -5.57 -0.31 38.64
CA VAL A 110 -6.57 -0.77 37.67
C VAL A 110 -7.14 0.41 36.84
N THR A 111 -7.43 1.53 37.50
CA THR A 111 -8.02 2.73 36.87
C THR A 111 -7.54 4.00 37.58
N PRO A 112 -6.29 4.43 37.37
CA PRO A 112 -5.81 5.69 37.92
C PRO A 112 -6.60 6.88 37.35
N PRO A 113 -6.83 7.96 38.14
CA PRO A 113 -7.34 9.22 37.63
C PRO A 113 -6.48 9.75 36.47
N LEU A 114 -7.07 10.53 35.57
CA LEU A 114 -6.41 11.08 34.38
C LEU A 114 -5.05 11.72 34.70
N LEU A 115 -5.00 12.55 35.74
CA LEU A 115 -3.79 13.22 36.19
C LEU A 115 -2.64 12.26 36.56
N ASN A 116 -2.96 11.05 37.03
CA ASN A 116 -1.96 10.06 37.45
C ASN A 116 -1.66 9.00 36.38
N ARG A 117 -2.22 9.13 35.17
CA ARG A 117 -1.90 8.23 34.06
C ARG A 117 -0.53 8.55 33.49
N ALA A 118 0.28 7.51 33.28
CA ALA A 118 1.58 7.62 32.67
C ALA A 118 1.46 7.74 31.15
N LEU A 119 2.36 8.48 30.55
CA LEU A 119 2.42 8.74 29.12
C LEU A 119 3.65 8.06 28.50
N VAL A 120 3.45 7.42 27.36
CA VAL A 120 4.51 6.72 26.62
C VAL A 120 4.50 7.17 25.17
N PRO A 121 5.66 7.49 24.57
CA PRO A 121 5.72 7.82 23.16
C PRO A 121 5.61 6.56 22.30
N ASP A 122 5.09 6.71 21.09
CA ASP A 122 5.16 5.65 20.10
C ASP A 122 6.62 5.37 19.68
N PRO A 123 7.11 4.12 19.79
CA PRO A 123 8.45 3.73 19.35
C PRO A 123 8.74 4.03 17.87
N ALA A 124 7.73 4.01 16.99
CA ALA A 124 7.92 4.31 15.57
C ALA A 124 8.29 5.79 15.36
N LEU A 125 7.64 6.69 16.11
CA LEU A 125 7.97 8.12 16.11
C LEU A 125 9.39 8.37 16.65
N VAL A 126 9.77 7.73 17.75
CA VAL A 126 11.13 7.86 18.32
C VAL A 126 12.17 7.39 17.30
N SER A 127 11.95 6.24 16.67
CA SER A 127 12.85 5.70 15.63
C SER A 127 12.97 6.67 14.45
N TRP A 128 11.85 7.28 14.04
CA TRP A 128 11.81 8.29 13.00
C TRP A 128 12.58 9.55 13.38
N LEU A 129 12.48 10.05 14.60
CA LEU A 129 13.29 11.19 15.03
C LEU A 129 14.80 10.88 15.01
N LEU A 130 15.18 9.62 15.23
CA LEU A 130 16.58 9.16 15.25
C LEU A 130 17.21 8.87 13.89
N GLY A 131 16.45 8.91 12.80
CA GLY A 131 17.02 8.63 11.47
C GLY A 131 16.35 7.49 10.71
N GLN A 132 15.62 6.62 11.41
CA GLN A 132 15.19 5.31 10.90
C GLN A 132 13.67 5.20 10.80
N TYR A 133 13.14 4.28 10.01
CA TYR A 133 11.71 3.98 10.02
C TYR A 133 11.48 2.52 10.37
N VAL A 134 10.73 2.31 11.45
CA VAL A 134 10.25 1.00 11.88
C VAL A 134 8.74 1.15 12.12
N PRO A 135 7.88 0.49 11.34
CA PRO A 135 6.43 0.59 11.52
C PRO A 135 6.01 0.16 12.93
N HIS A 136 4.92 0.73 13.44
CA HIS A 136 4.31 0.29 14.71
C HIS A 136 4.03 -1.22 14.69
N GLN A 137 4.10 -1.90 15.84
CA GLN A 137 3.92 -3.36 15.94
C GLN A 137 2.59 -3.84 15.32
N ALA A 138 1.51 -3.06 15.52
CA ALA A 138 0.20 -3.35 14.93
C ALA A 138 0.16 -3.30 13.38
N LEU A 139 1.15 -2.64 12.76
CA LEU A 139 1.25 -2.50 11.31
C LEU A 139 2.15 -3.56 10.67
N GLN A 140 3.08 -4.16 11.43
CA GLN A 140 3.98 -5.17 10.90
C GLN A 140 3.27 -6.54 10.78
N PRO A 141 3.51 -7.32 9.71
CA PRO A 141 4.37 -7.08 8.54
C PRO A 141 3.60 -6.51 7.33
N HIS A 142 2.50 -5.79 7.56
CA HIS A 142 1.52 -5.42 6.52
C HIS A 142 1.74 -4.03 5.91
N VAL A 143 2.69 -3.29 6.45
CA VAL A 143 3.17 -2.02 5.90
C VAL A 143 4.62 -2.17 5.45
N THR A 144 4.93 -1.71 4.24
CA THR A 144 6.28 -1.76 3.67
C THR A 144 6.62 -0.44 3.01
N LEU A 145 7.73 0.17 3.41
CA LEU A 145 8.28 1.34 2.76
C LEU A 145 9.13 0.90 1.56
N MET A 146 8.85 1.45 0.39
CA MET A 146 9.60 1.21 -0.84
C MET A 146 10.24 2.51 -1.29
N ASP A 147 11.54 2.46 -1.58
CA ASP A 147 12.23 3.55 -2.24
C ASP A 147 11.65 3.74 -3.66
N SER A 148 11.52 4.99 -4.09
CA SER A 148 11.23 5.36 -5.47
C SER A 148 12.48 5.15 -6.35
N ARG A 149 12.81 3.89 -6.66
CA ARG A 149 13.90 3.56 -7.60
C ARG A 149 13.35 3.09 -8.94
N ASP A 150 14.11 3.38 -9.99
CA ASP A 150 13.78 3.11 -11.39
C ASP A 150 13.38 1.65 -11.65
N GLY A 151 12.10 1.44 -11.94
CA GLY A 151 11.59 0.22 -12.52
C GLY A 151 11.25 0.44 -13.99
N SER A 152 12.18 0.15 -14.92
CA SER A 152 11.89 0.22 -16.37
C SER A 152 10.70 -0.65 -16.80
N ALA A 153 10.46 -1.73 -16.05
CA ALA A 153 9.29 -2.60 -16.16
C ALA A 153 7.96 -1.86 -15.88
N ASP A 154 7.95 -0.92 -14.94
CA ASP A 154 6.72 -0.27 -14.48
C ASP A 154 6.19 0.71 -15.53
N TYR A 155 7.08 1.39 -16.26
CA TYR A 155 6.71 2.25 -17.38
C TYR A 155 6.01 1.47 -18.51
N LEU A 156 6.52 0.28 -18.84
CA LEU A 156 5.93 -0.58 -19.87
C LEU A 156 4.49 -1.00 -19.53
N VAL A 157 4.22 -1.19 -18.24
CA VAL A 157 2.96 -1.73 -17.72
C VAL A 157 1.91 -0.63 -17.52
N ALA A 158 2.29 0.54 -17.03
CA ALA A 158 1.35 1.51 -16.47
C ALA A 158 1.33 2.91 -17.11
N ALA A 159 2.28 3.23 -17.99
CA ALA A 159 2.37 4.57 -18.58
C ALA A 159 1.09 5.04 -19.31
N PRO A 160 0.36 4.19 -20.06
CA PRO A 160 -0.87 4.60 -20.73
C PRO A 160 -1.96 5.07 -19.75
N GLN A 161 -2.11 4.37 -18.62
CA GLN A 161 -3.14 4.67 -17.61
C GLN A 161 -2.81 5.96 -16.85
N LEU A 162 -1.52 6.19 -16.57
CA LEU A 162 -1.07 7.40 -15.86
C LEU A 162 -1.10 8.66 -16.74
N ALA A 163 -1.08 8.53 -18.07
CA ALA A 163 -1.23 9.67 -18.97
C ALA A 163 -2.55 10.46 -18.74
N ALA A 164 -3.61 9.78 -18.27
CA ALA A 164 -4.87 10.42 -17.91
C ALA A 164 -4.76 11.32 -16.67
N LEU A 165 -3.80 11.06 -15.77
CA LEU A 165 -3.55 11.92 -14.60
C LEU A 165 -2.83 13.21 -14.98
N ALA A 166 -2.01 13.21 -16.03
CA ALA A 166 -1.25 14.39 -16.46
C ALA A 166 -2.15 15.58 -16.86
N THR A 167 -3.43 15.33 -17.14
CA THR A 167 -4.40 16.36 -17.51
C THR A 167 -5.22 16.91 -16.34
N THR A 168 -5.07 16.35 -15.13
CA THR A 168 -5.81 16.83 -13.95
C THR A 168 -5.17 18.09 -13.37
N GLN A 169 -6.00 19.00 -12.85
CA GLN A 169 -5.55 20.18 -12.08
C GLN A 169 -5.70 19.99 -10.56
N GLU A 170 -6.20 18.83 -10.13
CA GLU A 170 -6.34 18.48 -8.72
C GLU A 170 -4.97 18.18 -8.12
N GLU A 171 -4.55 18.96 -7.12
CA GLU A 171 -3.21 18.84 -6.52
C GLU A 171 -3.09 17.59 -5.61
N GLU A 172 -4.17 17.20 -4.92
CA GLU A 172 -4.13 16.11 -3.94
C GLU A 172 -5.30 15.12 -4.08
N PRO A 173 -5.53 14.49 -5.24
CA PRO A 173 -6.67 13.61 -5.43
C PRO A 173 -6.55 12.29 -4.64
N LEU A 174 -7.69 11.66 -4.37
CA LEU A 174 -7.74 10.22 -4.08
C LEU A 174 -7.80 9.47 -5.41
N LEU A 175 -6.85 8.58 -5.65
CA LEU A 175 -6.80 7.76 -6.85
C LEU A 175 -7.40 6.38 -6.56
N ALA A 176 -8.49 6.05 -7.25
CA ALA A 176 -9.13 4.74 -7.16
C ALA A 176 -8.73 3.88 -8.36
N PHE A 177 -7.73 3.03 -8.16
CA PHE A 177 -7.31 2.03 -9.12
C PHE A 177 -8.23 0.83 -9.01
N HIS A 178 -8.83 0.43 -10.13
CA HIS A 178 -9.69 -0.74 -10.15
C HIS A 178 -9.45 -1.59 -11.38
N GLY A 179 -9.64 -2.90 -11.26
CA GLY A 179 -9.55 -3.83 -12.38
C GLY A 179 -8.76 -5.10 -12.05
N ALA A 180 -8.79 -6.06 -12.97
CA ALA A 180 -8.28 -7.41 -12.70
C ALA A 180 -6.73 -7.48 -12.61
N ASP A 181 -6.01 -6.53 -13.19
CA ASP A 181 -4.54 -6.53 -13.19
C ASP A 181 -3.96 -5.74 -12.00
N LEU A 182 -3.96 -6.38 -10.83
CA LEU A 182 -3.42 -5.80 -9.58
C LEU A 182 -1.91 -5.53 -9.63
N GLU A 183 -1.18 -6.18 -10.55
CA GLU A 183 0.26 -5.92 -10.67
C GLU A 183 0.51 -4.69 -11.55
N ALA A 184 -0.34 -4.43 -12.54
CA ALA A 184 -0.36 -3.15 -13.24
C ALA A 184 -0.71 -1.98 -12.33
N GLN A 185 -1.65 -2.16 -11.40
CA GLN A 185 -1.98 -1.14 -10.39
C GLN A 185 -0.78 -0.79 -9.49
N ARG A 186 -0.04 -1.80 -9.03
CA ARG A 186 1.16 -1.60 -8.21
C ARG A 186 2.32 -1.00 -8.99
N ALA A 187 2.49 -1.37 -10.26
CA ALA A 187 3.44 -0.71 -11.16
C ALA A 187 3.09 0.77 -11.35
N ALA A 188 1.81 1.10 -11.55
CA ALA A 188 1.35 2.49 -11.68
C ALA A 188 1.62 3.30 -10.41
N ALA A 189 1.35 2.73 -9.24
CA ALA A 189 1.62 3.41 -7.98
C ALA A 189 3.11 3.71 -7.77
N ARG A 190 3.99 2.76 -8.14
CA ARG A 190 5.46 2.96 -8.10
C ARG A 190 5.92 4.04 -9.07
N LEU A 191 5.41 4.02 -10.31
CA LEU A 191 5.73 5.04 -11.31
C LEU A 191 5.25 6.43 -10.87
N LEU A 192 4.07 6.53 -10.26
CA LEU A 192 3.56 7.79 -9.75
C LEU A 192 4.38 8.32 -8.57
N ALA A 193 4.73 7.45 -7.61
CA ALA A 193 5.62 7.82 -6.50
C ALA A 193 6.97 8.35 -7.00
N GLN A 194 7.51 7.74 -8.05
CA GLN A 194 8.72 8.21 -8.73
C GLN A 194 8.53 9.59 -9.36
N GLN A 195 7.42 9.82 -10.08
CA GLN A 195 7.14 11.10 -10.76
C GLN A 195 7.01 12.28 -9.78
N ILE A 196 6.49 12.02 -8.58
CA ILE A 196 6.36 13.04 -7.52
C ILE A 196 7.54 13.05 -6.54
N GLU A 197 8.60 12.27 -6.83
CA GLU A 197 9.82 12.14 -6.01
C GLU A 197 9.55 11.76 -4.54
N ALA A 198 8.48 11.00 -4.30
CA ALA A 198 8.10 10.54 -2.97
C ALA A 198 8.37 9.04 -2.78
N PRO A 199 8.73 8.57 -1.57
CA PRO A 199 8.70 7.16 -1.25
C PRO A 199 7.27 6.60 -1.40
N LEU A 200 7.16 5.29 -1.64
CA LEU A 200 5.87 4.61 -1.67
C LEU A 200 5.68 3.82 -0.37
N LEU A 201 4.62 4.12 0.38
CA LEU A 201 4.24 3.32 1.55
C LEU A 201 3.12 2.34 1.16
N HIS A 202 3.48 1.07 1.00
CA HIS A 202 2.52 0.02 0.64
C HIS A 202 1.84 -0.53 1.89
N ILE A 203 0.51 -0.43 1.93
CA ILE A 203 -0.37 -0.78 3.05
C ILE A 203 -1.33 -1.89 2.59
N ARG A 204 -1.23 -3.08 3.20
CA ARG A 204 -2.13 -4.21 2.87
C ARG A 204 -3.34 -4.27 3.79
N LEU A 205 -4.47 -3.71 3.34
CA LEU A 205 -5.67 -3.58 4.17
C LEU A 205 -6.33 -4.90 4.52
N ASP A 206 -6.26 -5.91 3.64
CA ASP A 206 -6.83 -7.25 3.84
C ASP A 206 -6.21 -8.01 5.03
N ARG A 207 -5.25 -7.40 5.72
CA ARG A 207 -4.44 -7.98 6.79
C ARG A 207 -4.28 -7.09 8.02
N LEU A 208 -4.82 -5.86 8.01
CA LEU A 208 -4.55 -4.85 9.05
C LEU A 208 -5.47 -4.89 10.28
N GLY A 209 -6.37 -5.86 10.37
CA GLY A 209 -7.24 -6.06 11.52
C GLY A 209 -8.31 -7.11 11.24
N GLU A 210 -8.82 -7.75 12.30
CA GLU A 210 -9.91 -8.72 12.20
C GLU A 210 -11.27 -8.04 12.35
N SER A 211 -11.31 -6.93 13.09
CA SER A 211 -12.49 -6.08 13.27
C SER A 211 -12.39 -4.74 12.54
N ASN A 212 -13.53 -4.14 12.21
CA ASN A 212 -13.57 -2.80 11.59
C ASN A 212 -12.88 -1.74 12.46
N ARG A 213 -12.98 -1.87 13.79
CA ARG A 213 -12.37 -0.91 14.73
C ARG A 213 -10.85 -0.98 14.70
N GLU A 214 -10.29 -2.20 14.72
CA GLU A 214 -8.84 -2.41 14.60
C GLU A 214 -8.34 -1.94 13.23
N LEU A 215 -9.06 -2.27 12.16
CA LEU A 215 -8.72 -1.80 10.82
C LEU A 215 -8.67 -0.28 10.73
N ALA A 216 -9.67 0.42 11.30
CA ALA A 216 -9.71 1.87 11.33
C ALA A 216 -8.58 2.48 12.17
N GLN A 217 -8.14 1.83 13.24
CA GLN A 217 -6.99 2.28 14.05
C GLN A 217 -5.67 2.06 13.32
N SER A 218 -5.46 0.86 12.74
CA SER A 218 -4.29 0.51 11.96
C SER A 218 -4.14 1.40 10.72
N LEU A 219 -5.24 1.66 9.99
CA LEU A 219 -5.22 2.58 8.85
C LEU A 219 -4.74 3.97 9.27
N ARG A 220 -5.23 4.48 10.41
CA ARG A 220 -4.84 5.80 10.92
C ARG A 220 -3.34 5.88 11.21
N LEU A 221 -2.78 4.87 11.86
CA LEU A 221 -1.35 4.79 12.14
C LEU A 221 -0.53 4.70 10.83
N ALA A 222 -1.00 3.93 9.85
CA ALA A 222 -0.33 3.79 8.57
C ALA A 222 -0.35 5.11 7.75
N LEU A 223 -1.48 5.83 7.73
CA LEU A 223 -1.59 7.14 7.07
C LEU A 223 -0.75 8.21 7.79
N ARG A 224 -0.69 8.17 9.13
CA ARG A 224 0.24 8.99 9.90
C ARG A 224 1.69 8.70 9.52
N ASP A 225 2.08 7.43 9.39
CA ASP A 225 3.43 7.06 8.95
C ASP A 225 3.72 7.56 7.53
N ALA A 226 2.76 7.46 6.61
CA ALA A 226 2.89 8.04 5.27
C ALA A 226 3.17 9.55 5.34
N ARG A 227 2.44 10.28 6.19
CA ARG A 227 2.64 11.71 6.42
C ARG A 227 4.00 12.02 7.07
N LEU A 228 4.43 11.24 8.05
CA LEU A 228 5.77 11.35 8.67
C LEU A 228 6.89 11.16 7.65
N LEU A 229 6.71 10.23 6.71
CA LEU A 229 7.71 9.91 5.70
C LEU A 229 7.63 10.83 4.48
N GLY A 230 6.50 11.52 4.29
CA GLY A 230 6.22 12.24 3.04
C GLY A 230 6.06 11.26 1.89
N ALA A 231 5.52 10.08 2.19
CA ALA A 231 5.35 8.97 1.27
C ALA A 231 3.95 8.98 0.68
N LEU A 232 3.82 8.51 -0.56
CA LEU A 232 2.55 8.21 -1.20
C LEU A 232 1.98 6.91 -0.61
N PRO A 233 0.84 6.92 0.09
CA PRO A 233 0.22 5.69 0.56
C PRO A 233 -0.47 4.95 -0.58
N LEU A 234 -0.14 3.66 -0.72
CA LEU A 234 -0.82 2.70 -1.59
C LEU A 234 -1.54 1.68 -0.73
N LEU A 235 -2.87 1.72 -0.75
CA LEU A 235 -3.72 0.80 -0.01
C LEU A 235 -4.21 -0.31 -0.95
N THR A 236 -3.64 -1.50 -0.82
CA THR A 236 -4.08 -2.69 -1.56
C THR A 236 -5.03 -3.53 -0.74
N GLY A 237 -5.88 -4.30 -1.43
CA GLY A 237 -6.89 -5.12 -0.76
C GLY A 237 -8.10 -4.30 -0.34
N TRP A 238 -8.32 -3.12 -0.93
CA TRP A 238 -9.46 -2.26 -0.61
C TRP A 238 -10.80 -3.00 -0.71
N ASP A 239 -10.94 -3.92 -1.66
CA ASP A 239 -12.13 -4.74 -1.84
C ASP A 239 -12.56 -5.49 -0.57
N SER A 240 -11.62 -5.88 0.31
CA SER A 240 -11.94 -6.64 1.53
C SER A 240 -12.72 -5.82 2.56
N CYS A 241 -12.67 -4.48 2.47
CA CYS A 241 -13.39 -3.60 3.38
C CYS A 241 -14.78 -3.21 2.85
N LEU A 242 -15.08 -3.49 1.57
CA LEU A 242 -16.33 -3.08 0.95
C LEU A 242 -17.52 -3.85 1.52
N GLN A 243 -18.57 -3.11 1.87
CA GLN A 243 -19.83 -3.67 2.34
C GLN A 243 -20.90 -3.43 1.29
N LYS A 244 -21.40 -4.50 0.65
CA LYS A 244 -22.38 -4.41 -0.45
C LYS A 244 -21.94 -3.46 -1.57
N GLY A 245 -20.64 -3.43 -1.87
CA GLY A 245 -20.05 -2.57 -2.90
C GLY A 245 -19.85 -1.09 -2.52
N ALA A 246 -20.04 -0.74 -1.24
CA ALA A 246 -19.77 0.60 -0.71
C ALA A 246 -18.55 0.58 0.22
N ALA A 247 -17.77 1.66 0.19
CA ALA A 247 -16.67 1.87 1.12
C ALA A 247 -17.19 2.20 2.53
N PRO A 248 -16.58 1.67 3.60
CA PRO A 248 -16.89 2.09 4.97
C PRO A 248 -16.65 3.58 5.17
N ALA A 249 -17.61 4.27 5.78
CA ALA A 249 -17.58 5.73 5.87
C ALA A 249 -16.41 6.25 6.72
N ASP A 250 -16.07 5.53 7.79
CA ASP A 250 -14.97 5.86 8.70
C ASP A 250 -13.59 5.74 8.05
N LEU A 251 -13.33 4.66 7.31
CA LEU A 251 -12.06 4.47 6.59
C LEU A 251 -11.88 5.53 5.50
N LEU A 252 -12.96 5.80 4.79
CA LEU A 252 -12.97 6.75 3.71
C LEU A 252 -12.83 8.20 4.20
N GLN A 253 -13.41 8.54 5.36
CA GLN A 253 -13.19 9.84 6.00
C GLN A 253 -11.71 10.03 6.38
N GLN A 254 -11.06 9.00 6.94
CA GLN A 254 -9.62 9.08 7.26
C GLN A 254 -8.75 9.32 6.02
N LEU A 255 -9.14 8.77 4.87
CA LEU A 255 -8.47 9.00 3.59
C LEU A 255 -8.73 10.42 3.07
N CYS A 256 -9.96 10.94 3.23
CA CYS A 256 -10.26 12.33 2.90
C CYS A 256 -9.47 13.31 3.80
N ASP A 257 -9.32 13.01 5.08
CA ASP A 257 -8.59 13.83 6.06
C ASP A 257 -7.05 13.76 5.90
N PHE A 258 -6.53 12.77 5.16
CA PHE A 258 -5.10 12.65 4.89
C PHE A 258 -4.64 13.75 3.93
N PRO A 259 -3.66 14.59 4.29
CA PRO A 259 -3.13 15.62 3.40
C PRO A 259 -2.24 14.99 2.33
N GLY A 260 -2.38 15.43 1.08
CA GLY A 260 -1.64 14.88 -0.05
C GLY A 260 -2.31 13.66 -0.67
N MET A 261 -1.84 13.29 -1.86
CA MET A 261 -2.38 12.20 -2.69
C MET A 261 -2.38 10.83 -1.99
N ALA A 262 -3.39 9.99 -2.24
CA ALA A 262 -3.43 8.60 -1.79
C ALA A 262 -4.03 7.67 -2.85
N ILE A 263 -3.58 6.41 -2.89
CA ILE A 263 -4.03 5.40 -3.87
C ILE A 263 -4.79 4.29 -3.17
N LEU A 264 -5.99 4.00 -3.67
CA LEU A 264 -6.82 2.86 -3.31
C LEU A 264 -6.78 1.85 -4.45
N SER A 265 -6.41 0.60 -4.17
CA SER A 265 -6.23 -0.46 -5.17
C SER A 265 -7.12 -1.65 -4.85
N GLY A 266 -7.91 -2.05 -5.85
CA GLY A 266 -8.87 -3.15 -5.77
C GLY A 266 -9.21 -3.73 -7.15
N ALA A 267 -9.93 -4.84 -7.18
CA ALA A 267 -10.46 -5.40 -8.42
C ALA A 267 -11.84 -4.82 -8.77
N GLN A 268 -12.60 -4.36 -7.78
CA GLN A 268 -13.99 -3.94 -7.94
C GLN A 268 -14.14 -2.42 -8.03
N LYS A 269 -15.07 -1.95 -8.89
CA LYS A 269 -15.62 -0.60 -8.76
C LYS A 269 -16.51 -0.56 -7.52
N TRP A 270 -16.46 0.55 -6.79
CA TRP A 270 -17.20 0.74 -5.55
C TRP A 270 -17.85 2.12 -5.51
N GLN A 271 -18.84 2.28 -4.62
CA GLN A 271 -19.58 3.52 -4.47
C GLN A 271 -19.14 4.29 -3.24
N ALA A 272 -18.88 5.58 -3.44
CA ALA A 272 -18.76 6.58 -2.42
C ALA A 272 -20.15 6.94 -1.87
N ARG A 273 -20.52 6.49 -0.68
CA ARG A 273 -21.79 6.86 -0.03
C ARG A 273 -21.54 7.61 1.27
N ASP A 274 -22.50 8.45 1.64
CA ASP A 274 -22.65 9.01 2.99
C ASP A 274 -21.47 9.85 3.51
N ILE A 275 -20.69 10.46 2.61
CA ILE A 275 -19.62 11.40 2.99
C ILE A 275 -19.68 12.64 2.10
N PRO A 276 -19.79 13.85 2.68
CA PRO A 276 -19.53 15.08 1.95
C PRO A 276 -18.04 15.12 1.57
N ARG A 277 -17.75 15.00 0.28
CA ARG A 277 -16.37 15.01 -0.21
C ARG A 277 -16.09 16.32 -0.93
N GLU A 278 -15.13 17.07 -0.41
CA GLU A 278 -14.50 18.19 -1.12
C GLU A 278 -13.35 17.69 -2.01
N ARG A 279 -12.80 16.53 -1.68
CA ARG A 279 -11.63 15.93 -2.34
C ARG A 279 -12.01 15.12 -3.58
N ALA A 280 -11.32 15.38 -4.69
CA ALA A 280 -11.52 14.66 -5.95
C ALA A 280 -11.18 13.16 -5.82
N LEU A 281 -12.06 12.32 -6.36
CA LEU A 281 -11.85 10.88 -6.52
C LEU A 281 -11.69 10.57 -8.01
N ILE A 282 -10.47 10.24 -8.43
CA ILE A 282 -10.14 9.95 -9.83
C ILE A 282 -10.04 8.43 -10.00
N TRP A 283 -10.82 7.88 -10.93
CA TRP A 283 -10.82 6.46 -11.24
C TRP A 283 -9.85 6.16 -12.38
N LEU A 284 -9.07 5.09 -12.23
CA LEU A 284 -8.23 4.55 -13.29
C LEU A 284 -8.52 3.06 -13.48
N ASP A 285 -8.85 2.68 -14.72
CA ASP A 285 -9.15 1.31 -15.10
C ASP A 285 -7.85 0.53 -15.43
N PHE A 286 -7.65 -0.59 -14.74
CA PHE A 286 -6.55 -1.55 -14.94
C PHE A 286 -7.11 -2.92 -15.34
N GLU A 287 -7.67 -2.97 -16.55
CA GLU A 287 -8.20 -4.18 -17.15
C GLU A 287 -7.10 -5.21 -17.47
N MET A 288 -7.50 -6.40 -17.91
CA MET A 288 -6.55 -7.40 -18.39
C MET A 288 -5.78 -6.85 -19.60
N PRO A 289 -4.45 -7.06 -19.68
CA PRO A 289 -3.64 -6.52 -20.76
C PRO A 289 -4.11 -7.09 -22.09
N ASP A 290 -4.15 -6.27 -23.14
CA ASP A 290 -4.48 -6.69 -24.51
C ASP A 290 -3.36 -7.56 -25.13
N TYR A 291 -3.58 -8.12 -26.32
CA TYR A 291 -2.58 -8.98 -26.97
C TYR A 291 -1.22 -8.29 -27.14
N ALA A 292 -1.21 -7.03 -27.58
CA ALA A 292 0.01 -6.29 -27.85
C ALA A 292 0.78 -6.01 -26.54
N GLN A 293 0.06 -5.66 -25.47
CA GLN A 293 0.60 -5.51 -24.12
C GLN A 293 1.13 -6.83 -23.60
N ARG A 294 0.36 -7.93 -23.65
CA ARG A 294 0.82 -9.27 -23.23
C ARG A 294 2.09 -9.70 -23.95
N ARG A 295 2.19 -9.48 -25.26
CA ARG A 295 3.38 -9.78 -26.05
C ARG A 295 4.60 -8.98 -25.58
N ARG A 296 4.43 -7.68 -25.30
CA ARG A 296 5.50 -6.83 -24.74
C ARG A 296 5.92 -7.29 -23.34
N LEU A 297 4.96 -7.65 -22.49
CA LEU A 297 5.21 -8.18 -21.15
C LEU A 297 5.97 -9.51 -21.21
N TRP A 298 5.58 -10.42 -22.09
CA TRP A 298 6.32 -11.66 -22.34
C TRP A 298 7.76 -11.40 -22.77
N SER A 299 7.95 -10.51 -23.75
CA SER A 299 9.29 -10.13 -24.21
C SER A 299 10.13 -9.51 -23.10
N HIS A 300 9.52 -8.71 -22.24
CA HIS A 300 10.20 -8.07 -21.11
C HIS A 300 10.61 -9.11 -20.05
N TYR A 301 9.66 -9.92 -19.57
CA TYR A 301 9.94 -10.90 -18.53
C TYR A 301 10.85 -12.03 -18.99
N LEU A 302 10.96 -12.28 -20.30
CA LEU A 302 11.83 -13.28 -20.91
C LEU A 302 13.03 -12.67 -21.64
N ALA A 303 13.43 -11.43 -21.33
CA ALA A 303 14.54 -10.76 -22.01
C ALA A 303 15.87 -11.53 -21.97
N GLU A 304 16.11 -12.32 -20.91
CA GLU A 304 17.31 -13.16 -20.73
C GLU A 304 17.14 -14.60 -21.24
N ALA A 305 15.98 -14.94 -21.80
CA ALA A 305 15.70 -16.29 -22.30
C ALA A 305 16.29 -16.53 -23.70
N PRO A 306 16.43 -17.79 -24.14
CA PRO A 306 16.86 -18.10 -25.50
C PRO A 306 15.97 -17.46 -26.57
N ALA A 307 16.58 -17.08 -27.70
CA ALA A 307 15.83 -16.59 -28.85
C ALA A 307 14.98 -17.71 -29.48
N GLY A 308 13.86 -17.33 -30.11
CA GLY A 308 12.99 -18.26 -30.85
C GLY A 308 11.79 -18.80 -30.09
N LEU A 309 11.57 -18.38 -28.84
CA LEU A 309 10.37 -18.72 -28.07
C LEU A 309 9.10 -18.17 -28.74
N ALA A 310 8.03 -18.95 -28.70
CA ALA A 310 6.75 -18.67 -29.36
C ALA A 310 5.89 -17.66 -28.59
N LEU A 311 6.43 -16.46 -28.32
CA LEU A 311 5.78 -15.41 -27.53
C LEU A 311 4.41 -14.99 -28.09
N ASP A 312 4.28 -14.95 -29.43
CA ASP A 312 3.02 -14.61 -30.10
C ASP A 312 1.93 -15.64 -29.80
N LYS A 313 2.29 -16.93 -29.72
CA LYS A 313 1.35 -18.00 -29.36
C LYS A 313 0.96 -17.91 -27.87
N LEU A 314 1.91 -17.64 -26.99
CA LEU A 314 1.64 -17.46 -25.55
C LEU A 314 0.70 -16.27 -25.31
N ALA A 315 0.97 -15.12 -25.94
CA ALA A 315 0.15 -13.92 -25.84
C ALA A 315 -1.26 -14.13 -26.42
N GLY A 316 -1.39 -14.93 -27.49
CA GLY A 316 -2.68 -15.21 -28.13
C GLY A 316 -3.53 -16.26 -27.42
N GLN A 317 -2.91 -17.31 -26.85
CA GLN A 317 -3.62 -18.44 -26.25
C GLN A 317 -4.01 -18.22 -24.79
N PHE A 318 -3.27 -17.41 -24.04
CA PHE A 318 -3.52 -17.20 -22.62
C PHE A 318 -3.87 -15.75 -22.30
N LEU A 319 -5.07 -15.55 -21.74
CA LEU A 319 -5.50 -14.28 -21.17
C LEU A 319 -5.01 -14.18 -19.73
N LEU A 320 -3.77 -13.72 -19.56
CA LEU A 320 -3.08 -13.59 -18.27
C LEU A 320 -2.85 -12.12 -17.91
N SER A 321 -2.95 -11.80 -16.63
CA SER A 321 -2.56 -10.50 -16.09
C SER A 321 -1.05 -10.32 -16.09
N THR A 322 -0.58 -9.09 -15.91
CA THR A 322 0.85 -8.78 -15.77
C THR A 322 1.52 -9.64 -14.70
N GLY A 323 0.88 -9.77 -13.54
CA GLY A 323 1.37 -10.61 -12.44
C GLY A 323 1.46 -12.08 -12.83
N GLN A 324 0.42 -12.61 -13.50
CA GLN A 324 0.42 -14.00 -13.96
C GLN A 324 1.50 -14.25 -15.01
N ILE A 325 1.71 -13.35 -15.98
CA ILE A 325 2.78 -13.49 -16.98
C ILE A 325 4.16 -13.55 -16.31
N ARG A 326 4.42 -12.64 -15.36
CA ARG A 326 5.65 -12.65 -14.57
C ARG A 326 5.85 -13.98 -13.84
N ASP A 327 4.80 -14.46 -13.18
CA ASP A 327 4.87 -15.66 -12.35
C ASP A 327 5.05 -16.90 -13.23
N VAL A 328 4.40 -16.97 -14.40
CA VAL A 328 4.65 -18.03 -15.39
C VAL A 328 6.09 -18.02 -15.88
N ALA A 329 6.64 -16.86 -16.22
CA ALA A 329 8.04 -16.75 -16.66
C ALA A 329 9.02 -17.26 -15.59
N ARG A 330 8.73 -17.04 -14.30
CA ARG A 330 9.51 -17.58 -13.18
C ARG A 330 9.33 -19.10 -13.06
N THR A 331 8.10 -19.59 -13.00
CA THR A 331 7.81 -21.04 -12.90
C THR A 331 8.44 -21.84 -14.04
N ALA A 332 8.38 -21.31 -15.28
CA ALA A 332 8.98 -21.97 -16.43
C ALA A 332 10.51 -22.05 -16.33
N ARG A 333 11.18 -21.00 -15.81
CA ARG A 333 12.62 -21.03 -15.51
C ARG A 333 12.98 -22.05 -14.43
N ASP A 334 12.13 -22.21 -13.42
CA ASP A 334 12.33 -23.21 -12.37
C ASP A 334 12.31 -24.62 -12.96
N TYR A 335 11.41 -24.90 -13.91
CA TYR A 335 11.40 -26.18 -14.64
C TYR A 335 12.69 -26.40 -15.44
N ALA A 336 13.08 -25.42 -16.25
CA ALA A 336 14.30 -25.50 -17.05
C ALA A 336 15.54 -25.77 -16.18
N THR A 337 15.66 -25.02 -15.07
CA THR A 337 16.73 -25.17 -14.07
C THR A 337 16.75 -26.56 -13.44
N ARG A 338 15.58 -27.08 -13.06
CA ARG A 338 15.44 -28.43 -12.47
C ARG A 338 15.98 -29.52 -13.40
N PHE A 339 15.81 -29.38 -14.71
CA PHE A 339 16.28 -30.34 -15.71
C PHE A 339 17.67 -30.01 -16.27
N GLY A 340 18.30 -28.92 -15.82
CA GLY A 340 19.62 -28.49 -16.28
C GLY A 340 19.66 -28.15 -17.77
N ARG A 341 18.54 -27.72 -18.36
CA ARG A 341 18.43 -27.38 -19.78
C ARG A 341 17.99 -25.92 -19.96
N PRO A 342 18.24 -25.30 -21.13
CA PRO A 342 17.69 -23.99 -21.46
C PRO A 342 16.16 -24.01 -21.44
N LEU A 343 15.57 -22.85 -21.12
CA LEU A 343 14.12 -22.64 -21.19
C LEU A 343 13.62 -22.87 -22.62
N ASP A 344 12.56 -23.66 -22.78
CA ASP A 344 11.87 -23.86 -24.05
C ASP A 344 10.38 -23.50 -23.98
N ASP A 345 9.70 -23.66 -25.12
CA ASP A 345 8.27 -23.39 -25.22
C ASP A 345 7.45 -24.31 -24.30
N ASP A 346 7.81 -25.59 -24.16
CA ASP A 346 7.02 -26.55 -23.37
C ASP A 346 6.95 -26.14 -21.90
N ASP A 347 8.05 -25.65 -21.32
CA ASP A 347 8.06 -25.10 -19.95
C ASP A 347 7.08 -23.94 -19.80
N LEU A 348 7.07 -23.02 -20.77
CA LEU A 348 6.19 -21.85 -20.76
C LEU A 348 4.73 -22.23 -20.94
N PHE A 349 4.42 -23.14 -21.86
CA PHE A 349 3.06 -23.61 -22.10
C PHE A 349 2.51 -24.44 -20.94
N ILE A 350 3.35 -25.23 -20.26
CA ILE A 350 2.96 -25.95 -19.04
C ILE A 350 2.65 -24.94 -17.94
N ALA A 351 3.59 -24.05 -17.62
CA ALA A 351 3.40 -23.06 -16.57
C ALA A 351 2.21 -22.12 -16.85
N ALA A 352 2.04 -21.67 -18.10
CA ALA A 352 0.91 -20.82 -18.48
C ALA A 352 -0.45 -21.51 -18.26
N ARG A 353 -0.56 -22.81 -18.57
CA ARG A 353 -1.78 -23.61 -18.30
C ARG A 353 -2.05 -23.79 -16.82
N GLU A 354 -1.03 -23.77 -15.95
CA GLU A 354 -1.23 -23.83 -14.51
C GLU A 354 -1.80 -22.50 -14.00
N HIS A 355 -1.14 -21.39 -14.35
CA HIS A 355 -1.48 -20.04 -13.88
C HIS A 355 -2.72 -19.42 -14.53
N SER A 356 -3.20 -19.94 -15.67
CA SER A 356 -4.45 -19.46 -16.31
C SER A 356 -5.72 -19.96 -15.61
N SER A 357 -5.61 -20.94 -14.70
CA SER A 357 -6.75 -21.66 -14.12
C SER A 357 -7.05 -21.51 -12.61
N PRO A 358 -6.74 -20.42 -11.87
CA PRO A 358 -7.01 -20.38 -10.43
C PRO A 358 -8.50 -20.35 -10.06
N LYS A 359 -9.36 -19.68 -10.84
CA LYS A 359 -10.79 -19.50 -10.51
C LYS A 359 -11.73 -20.59 -11.02
N LEU A 360 -11.27 -21.50 -11.89
CA LEU A 360 -12.09 -22.62 -12.37
C LEU A 360 -12.02 -23.84 -11.45
N GLY A 361 -11.06 -23.93 -10.52
CA GLY A 361 -10.89 -25.11 -9.65
C GLY A 361 -12.12 -25.45 -8.80
N ASP A 362 -12.87 -24.43 -8.37
CA ASP A 362 -14.09 -24.62 -7.56
C ASP A 362 -15.35 -24.91 -8.40
N LEU A 363 -15.34 -24.57 -9.70
CA LEU A 363 -16.53 -24.63 -10.58
C LEU A 363 -16.41 -25.67 -11.70
N ALA A 364 -15.20 -26.18 -11.98
CA ALA A 364 -14.95 -27.07 -13.09
C ALA A 364 -13.79 -28.03 -12.82
N ARG A 365 -13.93 -29.27 -13.29
CA ARG A 365 -12.87 -30.27 -13.21
C ARG A 365 -11.92 -30.13 -14.39
N LYS A 366 -10.68 -29.77 -14.13
CA LYS A 366 -9.60 -29.75 -15.14
C LYS A 366 -9.33 -31.18 -15.63
N ILE A 367 -9.33 -31.37 -16.95
CA ILE A 367 -8.93 -32.63 -17.60
C ILE A 367 -7.59 -32.37 -18.28
N THR A 368 -6.53 -33.07 -17.84
CA THR A 368 -5.27 -33.11 -18.58
C THR A 368 -5.43 -34.11 -19.72
N PRO A 369 -5.44 -33.67 -20.99
CA PRO A 369 -5.63 -34.58 -22.12
C PRO A 369 -4.45 -35.56 -22.20
N ARG A 370 -4.76 -36.86 -22.24
CA ARG A 370 -3.78 -37.94 -22.43
C ARG A 370 -3.57 -38.31 -23.90
N TYR A 371 -4.43 -37.80 -24.78
CA TYR A 371 -4.53 -38.17 -26.18
C TYR A 371 -4.25 -36.95 -27.05
N THR A 372 -3.60 -37.19 -28.18
CA THR A 372 -3.19 -36.20 -29.18
C THR A 372 -4.13 -36.23 -30.39
N TRP A 373 -3.95 -35.32 -31.35
CA TRP A 373 -4.74 -35.30 -32.57
C TRP A 373 -4.63 -36.59 -33.39
N SER A 374 -3.49 -37.29 -33.33
CA SER A 374 -3.31 -38.58 -34.00
C SER A 374 -4.09 -39.72 -33.34
N ASP A 375 -4.49 -39.55 -32.08
CA ASP A 375 -5.27 -40.55 -31.34
C ASP A 375 -6.79 -40.36 -31.54
N LEU A 376 -7.20 -39.25 -32.18
CA LEU A 376 -8.59 -38.96 -32.50
C LEU A 376 -9.03 -39.75 -33.73
N VAL A 377 -9.70 -40.88 -33.50
CA VAL A 377 -10.38 -41.64 -34.54
C VAL A 377 -11.76 -41.03 -34.79
N LEU A 378 -11.80 -40.00 -35.63
CA LEU A 378 -13.03 -39.33 -36.05
C LEU A 378 -13.10 -39.21 -37.59
N PRO A 379 -14.31 -39.16 -38.19
CA PRO A 379 -14.47 -38.83 -39.60
C PRO A 379 -13.91 -37.43 -39.91
N ARG A 380 -13.64 -37.16 -41.20
CA ARG A 380 -12.99 -35.90 -41.61
C ARG A 380 -13.79 -34.65 -41.24
N ASP A 381 -15.12 -34.68 -41.35
CA ASP A 381 -15.94 -33.48 -41.13
C ASP A 381 -15.93 -33.02 -39.66
N PRO A 382 -16.12 -33.90 -38.64
CA PRO A 382 -15.92 -33.51 -37.24
C PRO A 382 -14.50 -33.01 -36.92
N VAL A 383 -13.47 -33.60 -37.51
CA VAL A 383 -12.08 -33.14 -37.32
C VAL A 383 -11.90 -31.72 -37.87
N ALA A 384 -12.47 -31.44 -39.06
CA ALA A 384 -12.43 -30.11 -39.65
C ALA A 384 -13.13 -29.06 -38.77
N ILE A 385 -14.30 -29.39 -38.20
CA ILE A 385 -15.01 -28.50 -37.27
C ILE A 385 -14.18 -28.23 -36.01
N LEU A 386 -13.55 -29.26 -35.43
CA LEU A 386 -12.70 -29.08 -34.25
C LEU A 386 -11.47 -28.21 -34.58
N GLN A 387 -10.88 -28.39 -35.76
CA GLN A 387 -9.79 -27.55 -36.25
C GLN A 387 -10.24 -26.10 -36.48
N GLU A 388 -11.46 -25.89 -36.99
CA GLU A 388 -12.04 -24.56 -37.17
C GLU A 388 -12.27 -23.83 -35.84
N ILE A 389 -12.76 -24.54 -34.82
CA ILE A 389 -12.89 -24.02 -33.46
C ILE A 389 -11.50 -23.60 -32.93
N VAL A 390 -10.49 -24.45 -33.09
CA VAL A 390 -9.11 -24.12 -32.69
C VAL A 390 -8.58 -22.90 -33.44
N ASN A 391 -8.79 -22.85 -34.76
CA ASN A 391 -8.37 -21.72 -35.59
C ASN A 391 -9.08 -20.42 -35.21
N THR A 392 -10.35 -20.50 -34.77
CA THR A 392 -11.10 -19.35 -34.26
C THR A 392 -10.46 -18.80 -32.99
N VAL A 393 -10.08 -19.67 -32.06
CA VAL A 393 -9.37 -19.28 -30.84
C VAL A 393 -8.00 -18.68 -31.16
N LEU A 394 -7.23 -19.33 -32.04
CA LEU A 394 -5.91 -18.85 -32.46
C LEU A 394 -5.98 -17.52 -33.25
N GLY A 395 -7.04 -17.32 -34.03
CA GLY A 395 -7.27 -16.11 -34.82
C GLY A 395 -7.90 -14.96 -34.04
N ARG A 396 -8.34 -15.19 -32.80
CA ARG A 396 -9.04 -14.20 -31.96
C ARG A 396 -8.28 -12.88 -31.82
N PRO A 397 -6.95 -12.84 -31.55
CA PRO A 397 -6.22 -11.57 -31.45
C PRO A 397 -6.26 -10.76 -32.74
N ARG A 398 -6.10 -11.42 -33.89
CA ARG A 398 -6.12 -10.78 -35.20
C ARG A 398 -7.50 -10.20 -35.53
N VAL A 399 -8.56 -10.96 -35.29
CA VAL A 399 -9.92 -10.54 -35.68
C VAL A 399 -10.51 -9.55 -34.68
N LEU A 400 -10.44 -9.84 -33.38
CA LEU A 400 -11.11 -9.02 -32.37
C LEU A 400 -10.32 -7.76 -32.03
N GLU A 401 -8.99 -7.83 -32.01
CA GLU A 401 -8.13 -6.72 -31.58
C GLU A 401 -7.54 -5.99 -32.78
N GLU A 402 -6.73 -6.65 -33.63
CA GLU A 402 -6.06 -5.98 -34.75
C GLU A 402 -7.04 -5.42 -35.78
N TRP A 403 -8.05 -6.21 -36.18
CA TRP A 403 -9.11 -5.76 -37.09
C TRP A 403 -10.22 -4.97 -36.38
N GLY A 404 -10.18 -4.90 -35.04
CA GLY A 404 -11.08 -4.08 -34.23
C GLY A 404 -12.52 -4.60 -34.10
N ALA A 405 -12.82 -5.84 -34.49
CA ALA A 405 -14.18 -6.39 -34.40
C ALA A 405 -14.67 -6.52 -32.95
N GLY A 406 -13.77 -6.71 -31.98
CA GLY A 406 -14.09 -6.83 -30.56
C GLY A 406 -14.72 -5.57 -29.97
N LYS A 407 -14.28 -4.39 -30.41
CA LYS A 407 -14.85 -3.09 -29.98
C LYS A 407 -16.32 -2.94 -30.38
N LYS A 408 -16.73 -3.56 -31.49
CA LYS A 408 -18.13 -3.55 -31.96
C LYS A 408 -18.99 -4.58 -31.24
N LEU A 409 -18.43 -5.76 -30.92
CA LEU A 409 -19.14 -6.81 -30.19
C LEU A 409 -19.49 -6.40 -28.75
N ALA A 410 -18.59 -5.71 -28.06
CA ALA A 410 -18.84 -5.15 -26.73
C ALA A 410 -20.03 -4.18 -26.68
N TYR A 411 -20.30 -3.46 -27.79
CA TYR A 411 -21.44 -2.55 -27.92
C TYR A 411 -22.78 -3.27 -28.13
N SER A 412 -22.75 -4.53 -28.57
CA SER A 412 -23.96 -5.32 -28.91
C SER A 412 -24.42 -6.29 -27.80
N GLY A 413 -23.72 -6.35 -26.67
CA GLY A 413 -24.10 -7.21 -25.54
C GLY A 413 -24.00 -8.72 -25.80
N VAL A 414 -23.34 -9.13 -26.89
CA VAL A 414 -23.13 -10.55 -27.24
C VAL A 414 -21.68 -10.93 -26.94
N THR A 415 -21.49 -11.83 -25.99
CA THR A 415 -20.20 -12.44 -25.68
C THR A 415 -20.03 -13.69 -26.54
N VAL A 416 -18.94 -13.77 -27.33
CA VAL A 416 -18.51 -14.98 -28.06
C VAL A 416 -17.47 -15.74 -27.27
#